data_AF-A0A965K3H4-F1
#
_entry.id   AF-A0A965K3H4-F1
#
_cell.length_a   1.000
_cell.length_b   1.000
_cell.length_c   1.000
_cell.angle_alpha   90.00
_cell.angle_beta   90.00
_cell.angle_gamma   90.00
#
_symmetry.space_group_name_H-M   'P 1'
#
loop_
_entity.id
_entity.type
_entity.pdbx_description
1 polymer ?
#
loop_
_entity_poly.entity_id
_entity_poly.type
_entity_poly.pdbx_seq_one_letter_code
_entity_poly.pdbx_strand_id
1 'polypeptide(L)'
;MGLVLGIETSCDETAASVVDDQLSIRSSVVESSLEVHKDFGGVVPELAGRAHVATIGSVVRRALEGAGLDPLAPALDGIAVT
;
A
#
# COMPACT_ATOMS: atom_id res chain seq x y z
N MET A 1 19.13 -8.73 7.94
CA MET A 1 17.94 -9.11 7.16
C MET A 1 17.33 -7.82 6.70
N GLY A 2 17.47 -7.54 5.41
CA GLY A 2 16.97 -6.29 4.84
C GLY A 2 15.45 -6.31 4.72
N LEU A 3 14.77 -5.21 5.04
CA LEU A 3 13.32 -5.05 4.87
C LEU A 3 13.01 -3.91 3.91
N VAL A 4 12.15 -4.17 2.93
CA VAL A 4 11.68 -3.18 1.96
C VAL A 4 10.18 -2.99 2.08
N LEU A 5 9.75 -1.72 2.17
CA LEU A 5 8.36 -1.33 2.03
C LEU A 5 8.04 -1.10 0.54
N GLY A 6 7.10 -1.88 0.00
CA GLY A 6 6.51 -1.63 -1.31
C GLY A 6 5.23 -0.82 -1.18
N ILE A 7 5.02 0.13 -2.09
CA ILE A 7 3.79 0.93 -2.22
C ILE A 7 3.36 0.89 -3.69
N GLU A 8 2.07 0.65 -3.93
CA GLU A 8 1.49 0.54 -5.28
C GLU A 8 0.22 1.38 -5.35
N THR A 9 0.21 2.35 -6.27
CA THR A 9 -0.88 3.33 -6.48
C THR A 9 -1.13 3.63 -7.97
N SER A 10 -0.86 2.69 -8.88
CA SER A 10 -0.95 2.95 -10.33
C SER A 10 -2.36 3.04 -10.92
N CYS A 11 -3.37 2.39 -10.31
CA CYS A 11 -4.73 2.28 -10.87
C CYS A 11 -5.80 2.66 -9.85
N ASP A 12 -6.63 1.73 -9.39
CA ASP A 12 -7.75 1.96 -8.46
C ASP A 12 -7.52 1.31 -7.09
N GLU A 13 -6.35 0.72 -6.88
CA GLU A 13 -5.94 0.05 -5.65
C GLU A 13 -4.84 0.86 -4.95
N THR A 14 -4.95 0.97 -3.63
CA THR A 14 -3.86 1.46 -2.77
C THR A 14 -3.32 0.27 -2.01
N ALA A 15 -2.07 -0.10 -2.26
CA ALA A 15 -1.47 -1.25 -1.61
C ALA A 15 -0.12 -0.92 -0.96
N ALA A 16 0.18 -1.64 0.11
CA ALA A 16 1.50 -1.64 0.72
C ALA A 16 1.88 -3.05 1.20
N SER A 17 3.16 -3.37 1.11
CA SER A 17 3.71 -4.65 1.55
C SER A 17 5.07 -4.48 2.19
N VAL A 18 5.45 -5.42 3.07
CA VAL A 18 6.81 -5.52 3.61
C VAL A 18 7.39 -6.86 3.16
N VAL A 19 8.56 -6.83 2.54
CA VAL A 19 9.26 -8.01 2.02
C VAL A 19 10.68 -8.05 2.58
N ASP A 20 11.17 -9.25 2.91
CA ASP A 20 12.57 -9.45 3.34
C ASP A 20 13.52 -9.85 2.21
N ASP A 21 14.81 -9.90 2.52
CA ASP A 21 15.89 -10.28 1.59
C ASP A 21 15.83 -11.74 1.13
N GLN A 22 14.97 -12.58 1.72
CA GLN A 22 14.65 -13.93 1.23
C GLN A 22 13.40 -13.95 0.33
N LEU A 23 12.87 -12.78 -0.06
CA LEU A 23 11.63 -12.63 -0.82
C LEU A 23 10.38 -13.11 -0.06
N SER A 24 10.44 -13.19 1.27
CA SER A 24 9.28 -13.55 2.07
C SER A 24 8.39 -12.33 2.29
N ILE A 25 7.09 -12.49 2.02
CA ILE A 25 6.09 -11.45 2.28
C ILE A 25 5.78 -11.46 3.78
N ARG A 26 6.22 -10.41 4.48
CA ARG A 26 5.98 -10.22 5.92
C ARG A 26 4.59 -9.66 6.18
N SER A 27 4.10 -8.83 5.27
CA SER A 27 2.74 -8.32 5.25
C SER A 27 2.36 -7.85 3.85
N SER A 28 1.06 -7.85 3.56
CA SER A 28 0.49 -7.29 2.34
C SER A 28 -0.91 -6.79 2.62
N VAL A 29 -1.18 -5.53 2.27
CA VAL A 29 -2.45 -4.85 2.48
C VAL A 29 -2.87 -4.21 1.17
N VAL A 30 -4.11 -4.46 0.75
CA VAL A 30 -4.70 -3.88 -0.46
C VAL A 30 -6.03 -3.24 -0.08
N GLU A 31 -6.25 -2.02 -0.56
CA GLU A 31 -7.52 -1.30 -0.44
C GLU A 31 -7.97 -0.83 -1.82
N SER A 32 -9.09 -1.36 -2.30
CA SER A 32 -9.63 -1.08 -3.62
C SER A 32 -10.69 0.02 -3.57
N SER A 33 -10.61 0.95 -4.53
CA SER A 33 -11.63 1.98 -4.77
C SER A 33 -12.64 1.60 -5.84
N LEU A 34 -12.67 0.33 -6.29
CA LEU A 34 -13.52 -0.16 -7.38
C LEU A 34 -15.00 0.21 -7.22
N GLU A 35 -15.54 0.17 -6.01
CA GLU A 35 -16.93 0.55 -5.73
C GLU A 35 -17.25 2.00 -6.13
N VAL A 36 -16.29 2.92 -6.01
CA VAL A 36 -16.45 4.34 -6.39
C VAL A 36 -16.57 4.50 -7.91
N HIS A 37 -15.97 3.59 -8.67
CA HIS A 37 -15.91 3.65 -10.13
C HIS A 37 -17.08 2.95 -10.82
N LYS A 38 -17.86 2.12 -10.09
CA LYS A 38 -18.96 1.32 -10.65
C LYS A 38 -20.00 2.15 -11.39
N ASP A 39 -20.36 3.29 -10.83
CA ASP A 39 -21.39 4.18 -11.41
C ASP A 39 -20.93 4.85 -12.72
N PHE A 40 -19.62 4.87 -12.98
CA PHE A 40 -19.01 5.50 -14.15
C PHE A 40 -18.66 4.51 -15.26
N GLY A 41 -18.82 3.20 -15.03
CA GLY A 41 -18.52 2.16 -16.01
C GLY A 41 -17.01 1.98 -16.30
N GLY A 42 -16.14 2.53 -15.45
CA GLY A 42 -14.68 2.46 -15.58
C GLY A 42 -13.98 3.34 -14.56
N VAL A 43 -12.65 3.16 -14.43
CA VAL A 43 -11.83 3.92 -13.47
C VAL A 43 -11.83 5.40 -13.85
N VAL A 44 -12.21 6.25 -12.90
CA VAL A 44 -12.13 7.71 -13.01
C VAL A 44 -10.82 8.16 -12.35
N PRO A 45 -9.81 8.67 -13.10
CA PRO A 45 -8.48 8.94 -12.55
C PRO A 45 -8.46 9.89 -11.35
N GLU A 46 -9.28 10.94 -11.37
CA GLU A 46 -9.38 11.90 -10.26
C GLU A 46 -9.94 11.26 -8.98
N LEU A 47 -10.92 10.36 -9.11
CA LEU A 47 -11.49 9.67 -7.95
C LEU A 47 -10.51 8.65 -7.36
N ALA A 48 -9.77 7.94 -8.23
CA ALA A 48 -8.72 7.03 -7.82
C ALA A 48 -7.59 7.76 -7.07
N GLY A 49 -7.10 8.89 -7.63
CA GLY A 49 -6.08 9.72 -6.98
C GLY A 49 -6.50 10.20 -5.58
N ARG A 50 -7.76 10.64 -5.42
CA ARG A 50 -8.31 11.02 -4.11
C ARG A 50 -8.41 9.85 -3.15
N ALA A 51 -8.81 8.68 -3.65
CA ALA A 51 -8.85 7.47 -2.84
C ALA A 51 -7.44 7.11 -2.33
N HIS A 52 -6.41 7.13 -3.17
CA HIS A 52 -5.03 6.88 -2.74
C HIS A 52 -4.59 7.83 -1.61
N VAL A 53 -4.83 9.14 -1.77
CA VAL A 53 -4.47 10.12 -0.72
C VAL A 53 -5.20 9.84 0.59
N ALA A 54 -6.46 9.42 0.54
CA ALA A 54 -7.26 9.13 1.72
C ALA A 54 -6.81 7.85 2.45
N THR A 55 -6.30 6.86 1.73
CA THR A 55 -6.09 5.50 2.27
C THR A 55 -4.63 5.14 2.49
N ILE A 56 -3.67 5.78 1.79
CA ILE A 56 -2.24 5.43 1.83
C ILE A 56 -1.68 5.36 3.25
N GLY A 57 -2.02 6.32 4.11
CA GLY A 57 -1.55 6.33 5.50
C GLY A 57 -2.08 5.16 6.33
N SER A 58 -3.33 4.73 6.09
CA SER A 58 -3.92 3.56 6.74
C SER A 58 -3.31 2.26 6.23
N VAL A 59 -3.18 2.14 4.91
CA VAL A 59 -2.63 0.96 4.22
C VAL A 59 -1.17 0.71 4.63
N VAL A 60 -0.32 1.75 4.61
CA VAL A 60 1.08 1.64 5.03
C VAL A 60 1.18 1.28 6.52
N ARG A 61 0.39 1.92 7.39
CA ARG A 61 0.39 1.61 8.83
C ARG A 61 0.06 0.13 9.07
N ARG A 62 -1.02 -0.36 8.46
CA ARG A 62 -1.46 -1.76 8.58
C ARG A 62 -0.42 -2.74 8.05
N ALA A 63 0.29 -2.39 6.97
CA ALA A 63 1.38 -3.21 6.44
C ALA A 63 2.56 -3.27 7.42
N LEU A 64 2.99 -2.15 7.99
CA LEU A 64 4.07 -2.12 8.98
C LEU A 64 3.70 -2.91 10.25
N GLU A 65 2.49 -2.69 10.79
CA GLU A 65 1.98 -3.42 11.96
C GLU A 65 1.89 -4.93 11.68
N GLY A 66 1.37 -5.31 10.50
CA GLY A 66 1.28 -6.71 10.08
C GLY A 66 2.64 -7.40 9.94
N ALA A 67 3.70 -6.65 9.67
CA ALA A 67 5.07 -7.14 9.63
C ALA A 67 5.75 -7.14 11.02
N GLY A 68 5.08 -6.67 12.06
CA GLY A 68 5.62 -6.54 13.43
C GLY A 68 6.55 -5.35 13.62
N LEU A 69 6.42 -4.30 12.79
CA LEU A 69 7.22 -3.08 12.86
C LEU A 69 6.45 -1.95 13.56
N ASP A 70 7.18 -1.02 14.18
CA ASP A 70 6.62 0.24 14.71
C ASP A 70 6.35 1.20 13.53
N PRO A 71 5.09 1.63 13.29
CA PRO A 71 4.77 2.56 12.20
C PRO A 71 5.41 3.94 12.33
N LEU A 72 5.82 4.37 13.53
CA LEU A 72 6.42 5.68 13.76
C LEU A 72 7.94 5.66 13.61
N ALA A 73 8.57 4.49 13.75
CA ALA A 73 10.01 4.30 13.62
C ALA A 73 10.34 2.93 13.01
N PRO A 74 9.88 2.63 11.77
CA PRO A 74 10.07 1.32 11.18
C PRO A 74 11.53 1.12 10.75
N ALA A 75 12.11 -0.02 11.11
CA ALA A 75 13.44 -0.42 10.67
C ALA A 75 13.37 -0.99 9.23
N LEU A 76 13.38 -0.09 8.25
CA LEU A 76 13.38 -0.40 6.81
C LEU A 76 14.74 -0.04 6.20
N ASP A 77 15.16 -0.82 5.21
CA ASP A 77 16.37 -0.59 4.42
C ASP A 77 16.06 0.11 3.08
N GLY A 78 14.79 0.10 2.65
CA GLY A 78 14.38 0.74 1.41
C GLY A 78 12.87 0.91 1.26
N ILE A 79 12.50 1.78 0.33
CA ILE A 79 11.11 2.01 -0.11
C ILE A 79 11.08 1.89 -1.63
N ALA A 80 10.15 1.07 -2.14
CA ALA A 80 9.85 0.94 -3.56
C ALA A 80 8.41 1.43 -3.82
N VAL A 81 8.20 2.14 -4.93
CA VAL A 81 6.95 2.84 -5.22
C VAL A 81 6.58 2.69 -6.69
N THR A 82 5.30 2.47 -6.97
CA THR A 82 4.67 2.63 -8.29
C THR A 82 3.53 3.64 -8.22
#